data_AF-A0A955VRU4-F1
#
_entry.id   AF-A0A955VRU4-F1
#
_cell.length_a   1.000
_cell.length_b   1.000
_cell.length_c   1.000
_cell.angle_alpha   90.00
_cell.angle_beta   90.00
_cell.angle_gamma   90.00
#
_symmetry.space_group_name_H-M   'P 1'
#
loop_
_entity.id
_entity.type
_entity.pdbx_description
1 polymer ?
#
loop_
_entity_poly.entity_id
_entity_poly.type
_entity_poly.pdbx_seq_one_letter_code
_entity_poly.pdbx_strand_id
1 'polypeptide(L)'
;SERLKGILKEFEGRWDKLAEALKKLVQEARSGRQEDDATGLDPETQAPFFDVLKHEAVGKEKLEGEALDRMCALTVELVEHVQQEIGIVGFWSKAVAREDLRGWMFRTLDDADVVPFERLDAVADKLMELAKANHHRLVRS
;
A
#
# COMPACT_ATOMS: atom_id res chain seq x y z
N SER A 1 -3.91 -31.42 -9.67
CA SER A 1 -3.47 -30.05 -9.97
C SER A 1 -2.01 -29.91 -9.52
N GLU A 2 -1.06 -30.28 -10.37
CA GLU A 2 0.38 -30.34 -10.03
C GLU A 2 1.17 -29.20 -10.69
N ARG A 3 0.72 -28.72 -11.85
CA ARG A 3 1.35 -27.61 -12.59
C ARG A 3 1.32 -26.27 -11.84
N LEU A 4 0.27 -26.00 -11.06
CA LEU A 4 0.12 -24.74 -10.33
C LEU A 4 1.08 -24.66 -9.12
N LYS A 5 1.32 -25.79 -8.45
CA LYS A 5 2.26 -25.89 -7.31
C LYS A 5 3.71 -25.70 -7.75
N GLY A 6 4.05 -26.12 -8.97
CA GLY A 6 5.38 -25.91 -9.55
C GLY A 6 5.69 -24.44 -9.83
N ILE A 7 4.72 -23.70 -10.37
CA ILE A 7 4.86 -22.26 -10.65
C ILE A 7 5.00 -21.48 -9.32
N LEU A 8 4.19 -21.79 -8.30
CA LEU A 8 4.25 -21.11 -7.00
C LEU A 8 5.62 -21.28 -6.31
N LYS A 9 6.24 -22.47 -6.37
CA LYS A 9 7.58 -22.73 -5.80
C LYS A 9 8.71 -21.96 -6.48
N GLU A 10 8.55 -21.64 -7.77
CA GLU A 10 9.54 -20.90 -8.56
C GLU A 10 9.45 -19.37 -8.34
N PHE A 11 8.38 -18.90 -7.69
CA PHE A 11 8.20 -17.50 -7.30
C PHE A 11 8.64 -17.23 -5.85
N GLU A 12 8.55 -18.21 -4.94
CA GLU A 12 8.97 -18.11 -3.52
C GLU A 12 10.39 -17.53 -3.36
N GLY A 13 11.39 -18.07 -4.07
CA GLY A 13 12.78 -17.60 -3.95
C GLY A 13 13.09 -16.23 -4.57
N ARG A 14 12.13 -15.64 -5.30
CA ARG A 14 12.22 -14.26 -5.83
C ARG A 14 11.55 -13.26 -4.89
N TRP A 15 10.55 -13.69 -4.13
CA TRP A 15 9.91 -12.88 -3.09
C TRP A 15 10.87 -12.53 -1.97
N ASP A 16 11.68 -13.48 -1.50
CA ASP A 16 12.68 -13.21 -0.46
C ASP A 16 13.72 -12.18 -0.92
N LYS A 17 14.16 -12.28 -2.18
CA LYS A 17 15.14 -11.34 -2.75
C LYS A 17 14.56 -9.94 -2.97
N LEU A 18 13.28 -9.85 -3.32
CA LEU A 18 12.57 -8.58 -3.45
C LEU A 18 12.40 -7.92 -2.09
N ALA A 19 12.02 -8.69 -1.06
CA ALA A 19 11.92 -8.23 0.32
C ALA A 19 13.27 -7.76 0.89
N GLU A 20 14.36 -8.43 0.53
CA GLU A 20 15.73 -8.04 0.91
C GLU A 20 16.14 -6.71 0.26
N ALA A 21 15.80 -6.51 -1.02
CA ALA A 21 16.07 -5.28 -1.75
C ALA A 21 15.24 -4.11 -1.21
N LEU A 22 13.96 -4.34 -0.89
CA LEU A 22 13.09 -3.37 -0.24
C LEU A 22 13.62 -2.98 1.16
N LYS A 23 14.06 -3.95 1.97
CA LYS A 23 14.67 -3.68 3.28
C LYS A 23 15.88 -2.76 3.18
N LYS A 24 16.71 -2.88 2.14
CA LYS A 24 17.86 -2.00 1.91
C LYS A 24 17.43 -0.58 1.53
N LEU A 25 16.47 -0.44 0.64
CA LEU A 25 15.93 0.88 0.26
C LEU A 25 15.27 1.58 1.45
N VAL A 26 14.54 0.82 2.28
CA VAL A 26 13.95 1.30 3.55
C VAL A 26 15.04 1.75 4.54
N GLN A 27 16.20 1.11 4.58
CA GLN A 27 17.30 1.53 5.47
C GLN A 27 17.94 2.85 5.01
N GLU A 28 18.00 3.10 3.71
CA GLU A 28 18.56 4.32 3.13
C GLU A 28 17.62 5.53 3.29
N ALA A 29 16.30 5.30 3.25
CA ALA A 29 15.27 6.32 3.43
C ALA A 29 15.11 6.85 4.87
N ARG A 30 15.62 6.13 5.88
CA ARG A 30 15.52 6.46 7.34
C ARG A 30 16.25 7.73 7.80
N SER A 31 16.98 8.43 6.94
CA SER A 31 17.84 9.55 7.38
C SER A 31 17.14 10.91 7.46
N GLY A 32 15.82 10.99 7.18
CA GLY A 32 15.15 12.25 6.81
C GLY A 32 14.10 12.85 7.75
N ARG A 33 13.48 12.12 8.70
CA ARG A 33 12.41 12.70 9.55
C ARG A 33 12.37 12.09 10.96
N GLN A 34 12.92 12.83 11.93
CA GLN A 34 12.71 12.59 13.35
C GLN A 34 11.26 12.95 13.74
N GLU A 35 10.43 11.92 13.93
CA GLU A 35 9.40 11.74 14.99
C GLU A 35 8.39 10.62 14.62
N ASP A 36 8.25 10.28 13.32
CA ASP A 36 7.48 9.13 12.80
C ASP A 36 8.35 7.89 12.48
N ASP A 37 9.60 7.91 12.94
CA ASP A 37 10.72 6.99 12.64
C ASP A 37 10.51 5.50 12.99
N ALA A 38 9.37 5.13 13.56
CA ALA A 38 9.10 3.75 13.99
C ALA A 38 8.52 2.85 12.90
N THR A 39 7.92 3.41 11.84
CA THR A 39 7.17 2.63 10.82
C THR A 39 8.02 2.19 9.62
N GLY A 40 9.10 2.90 9.31
CA GLY A 40 9.96 2.60 8.17
C GLY A 40 9.32 2.82 6.79
N LEU A 41 8.18 3.53 6.72
CA LEU A 41 7.47 3.84 5.48
C LEU A 41 8.17 4.95 4.69
N ASP A 42 8.08 4.89 3.36
CA ASP A 42 8.51 5.99 2.50
C ASP A 42 7.70 7.25 2.84
N PRO A 43 8.37 8.34 3.21
CA PRO A 43 7.67 9.46 3.82
C PRO A 43 7.03 10.39 2.78
N GLU A 44 7.30 10.21 1.49
CA GLU A 44 6.70 10.98 0.38
C GLU A 44 5.54 10.24 -0.30
N THR A 45 5.59 8.91 -0.31
CA THR A 45 4.64 8.05 -1.05
C THR A 45 3.79 7.17 -0.17
N GLN A 46 4.35 6.57 0.90
CA GLN A 46 3.66 5.60 1.75
C GLN A 46 3.05 6.22 3.00
N ALA A 47 3.76 7.14 3.67
CA ALA A 47 3.25 7.82 4.87
C ALA A 47 1.87 8.48 4.67
N PRO A 48 1.58 9.18 3.55
CA PRO A 48 0.26 9.76 3.34
C PRO A 48 -0.88 8.73 3.28
N PHE A 49 -0.61 7.53 2.76
CA PHE A 49 -1.59 6.45 2.69
C PHE A 49 -1.82 5.84 4.07
N PHE A 50 -0.73 5.61 4.81
CA PHE A 50 -0.79 5.13 6.19
C PHE A 50 -1.58 6.08 7.09
N ASP A 51 -1.40 7.39 6.97
CA ASP A 51 -2.12 8.38 7.77
C ASP A 51 -3.64 8.30 7.56
N VAL A 52 -4.08 8.11 6.31
CA VAL A 52 -5.51 7.89 6.00
C VAL A 52 -6.00 6.60 6.63
N LEU A 53 -5.27 5.50 6.49
CA LEU A 53 -5.67 4.21 7.05
C LEU A 53 -5.76 4.25 8.57
N LYS A 54 -4.75 4.82 9.24
CA LYS A 54 -4.71 4.98 10.69
C LYS A 54 -5.87 5.84 11.18
N HIS A 55 -6.15 6.95 10.51
CA HIS A 55 -7.27 7.82 10.85
C HIS A 55 -8.63 7.11 10.74
N GLU A 56 -8.83 6.30 9.70
CA GLU A 56 -10.10 5.59 9.51
C GLU A 56 -10.23 4.33 10.38
N ALA A 57 -9.12 3.67 10.71
CA ALA A 57 -9.08 2.45 11.53
C ALA A 57 -9.32 2.73 13.02
N VAL A 58 -8.58 3.69 13.58
CA VAL A 58 -8.55 3.94 15.04
C VAL A 58 -8.72 5.41 15.42
N GLY A 59 -8.85 6.31 14.45
CA GLY A 59 -9.01 7.73 14.70
C GLY A 59 -7.83 8.34 15.46
N LYS A 60 -8.06 8.66 16.73
CA LYS A 60 -7.03 9.26 17.63
C LYS A 60 -6.35 8.24 18.55
N GLU A 61 -6.80 6.99 18.53
CA GLU A 61 -6.19 5.96 19.36
C GLU A 61 -4.82 5.55 18.80
N LYS A 62 -3.93 5.10 19.69
CA LYS A 62 -2.60 4.66 19.29
C LYS A 62 -2.68 3.26 18.71
N LEU A 63 -2.04 3.10 17.56
CA LEU A 63 -1.82 1.82 16.91
C LEU A 63 -0.40 1.36 17.25
N GLU A 64 -0.27 0.21 17.92
CA GLU A 64 1.01 -0.27 18.48
C GLU A 64 1.18 -1.78 18.27
N GLY A 65 2.42 -2.26 18.36
CA GLY A 65 2.77 -3.68 18.24
C GLY A 65 2.37 -4.28 16.90
N GLU A 66 1.87 -5.52 16.90
CA GLU A 66 1.56 -6.26 15.68
C GLU A 66 0.49 -5.57 14.79
N ALA A 67 -0.42 -4.78 15.38
CA ALA A 67 -1.40 -4.04 14.60
C ALA A 67 -0.72 -2.97 13.73
N LEU A 68 0.32 -2.32 14.26
CA LEU A 68 1.11 -1.32 13.53
C LEU A 68 1.89 -1.98 12.41
N ASP A 69 2.55 -3.09 12.68
CA ASP A 69 3.31 -3.82 11.67
C ASP A 69 2.42 -4.29 10.51
N ARG A 70 1.22 -4.81 10.81
CA ARG A 70 0.24 -5.20 9.80
C ARG A 70 -0.23 -4.02 8.95
N MET A 71 -0.51 -2.88 9.57
CA MET A 71 -0.96 -1.69 8.85
C MET A 71 0.13 -1.09 7.97
N CYS A 72 1.38 -1.10 8.45
CA CYS A 72 2.54 -0.71 7.65
C CYS A 72 2.71 -1.62 6.44
N ALA A 73 2.66 -2.95 6.63
CA ALA A 73 2.75 -3.91 5.54
C ALA A 73 1.64 -3.72 4.49
N LEU A 74 0.40 -3.53 4.95
CA LEU A 74 -0.74 -3.23 4.09
C LEU A 74 -0.55 -1.92 3.31
N THR A 75 -0.01 -0.88 3.95
CA THR A 75 0.27 0.39 3.29
C THR A 75 1.27 0.21 2.16
N VAL A 76 2.35 -0.54 2.39
CA VAL A 76 3.36 -0.83 1.37
C VAL A 76 2.72 -1.55 0.18
N GLU A 77 1.96 -2.61 0.43
CA GLU A 77 1.26 -3.37 -0.62
C GLU A 77 0.30 -2.50 -1.44
N LEU A 78 -0.51 -1.68 -0.78
CA LEU A 78 -1.45 -0.75 -1.43
C LEU A 78 -0.70 0.22 -2.35
N VAL A 79 0.36 0.84 -1.85
CA VAL A 79 1.10 1.85 -2.61
C VAL A 79 1.84 1.23 -3.79
N GLU A 80 2.47 0.07 -3.61
CA GLU A 80 3.16 -0.64 -4.70
C GLU A 80 2.20 -0.98 -5.84
N HIS A 81 1.02 -1.53 -5.54
CA HIS A 81 0.04 -1.86 -6.56
C HIS A 81 -0.53 -0.60 -7.24
N VAL A 82 -0.80 0.46 -6.46
CA VAL A 82 -1.21 1.76 -7.01
C VAL A 82 -0.17 2.27 -7.99
N GLN A 83 1.12 2.24 -7.64
CA GLN A 83 2.20 2.72 -8.51
C GLN A 83 2.25 1.94 -9.83
N GLN A 84 2.07 0.62 -9.79
CA GLN A 84 2.02 -0.24 -10.98
C GLN A 84 0.87 0.16 -11.91
N GLU A 85 -0.33 0.35 -11.36
CA GLU A 85 -1.53 0.66 -12.14
C GLU A 85 -1.51 2.10 -12.68
N ILE A 86 -1.22 3.10 -11.83
CA ILE A 86 -1.25 4.50 -12.25
C ILE A 86 -0.07 4.88 -13.15
N GLY A 87 1.02 4.11 -13.12
CA GLY A 87 2.16 4.29 -14.04
C GLY A 87 1.82 4.02 -15.50
N ILE A 88 0.68 3.38 -15.78
CA ILE A 88 0.18 3.14 -17.13
C ILE A 88 -0.26 4.47 -17.76
N VAL A 89 0.29 4.78 -18.94
CA VAL A 89 -0.08 6.01 -19.68
C VAL A 89 -1.59 6.08 -19.90
N GLY A 90 -2.16 7.21 -19.51
CA GLY A 90 -3.60 7.47 -19.62
C GLY A 90 -4.45 6.68 -18.63
N PHE A 91 -3.89 6.13 -17.54
CA PHE A 91 -4.66 5.44 -16.50
C PHE A 91 -5.91 6.23 -16.08
N TRP A 92 -5.74 7.51 -15.74
CA TRP A 92 -6.83 8.35 -15.21
C TRP A 92 -8.00 8.61 -16.18
N SER A 93 -7.82 8.38 -17.49
CA SER A 93 -8.90 8.49 -18.48
C SER A 93 -9.63 7.16 -18.71
N LYS A 94 -9.10 6.04 -18.23
CA LYS A 94 -9.68 4.70 -18.39
C LYS A 94 -10.63 4.39 -17.24
N ALA A 95 -11.94 4.48 -17.49
CA ALA A 95 -12.96 4.21 -16.47
C ALA A 95 -12.83 2.82 -15.85
N VAL A 96 -12.70 1.77 -16.68
CA VAL A 96 -12.57 0.37 -16.22
C VAL A 96 -11.35 0.18 -15.32
N ALA A 97 -10.18 0.71 -15.70
CA ALA A 97 -8.96 0.58 -14.90
C ALA A 97 -9.07 1.26 -13.52
N ARG A 98 -9.79 2.38 -13.43
CA ARG A 98 -10.05 3.06 -12.16
C ARG A 98 -10.98 2.24 -11.26
N GLU A 99 -12.03 1.65 -11.83
CA GLU A 99 -12.95 0.77 -11.09
C GLU A 99 -12.25 -0.52 -10.64
N ASP A 100 -11.37 -1.08 -11.47
CA ASP A 100 -10.59 -2.27 -11.13
C ASP A 100 -9.63 -2.00 -9.97
N LEU A 101 -8.89 -0.88 -10.00
CA LEU A 101 -7.98 -0.47 -8.92
C LEU A 101 -8.76 -0.18 -7.63
N ARG A 102 -9.87 0.57 -7.71
CA ARG A 102 -10.74 0.84 -6.55
C ARG A 102 -11.28 -0.45 -5.94
N GLY A 103 -11.79 -1.35 -6.78
CA GLY A 103 -12.33 -2.63 -6.35
C GLY A 103 -11.25 -3.53 -5.74
N TRP A 104 -10.02 -3.48 -6.24
CA TRP A 104 -8.88 -4.14 -5.63
C TRP A 104 -8.58 -3.56 -4.25
N MET A 105 -8.46 -2.24 -4.11
CA MET A 105 -8.24 -1.59 -2.81
C MET A 105 -9.31 -1.98 -1.79
N PHE A 106 -10.58 -1.98 -2.19
CA PHE A 106 -11.69 -2.39 -1.32
C PHE A 106 -11.47 -3.81 -0.79
N ARG A 107 -11.19 -4.77 -1.68
CA ARG A 107 -10.97 -6.19 -1.30
C ARG A 107 -9.77 -6.35 -0.38
N THR A 108 -8.66 -5.67 -0.68
CA THR A 108 -7.45 -5.72 0.14
C THR A 108 -7.71 -5.16 1.55
N LEU A 109 -8.49 -4.08 1.66
CA LEU A 109 -8.87 -3.51 2.96
C LEU A 109 -9.83 -4.41 3.74
N ASP A 110 -10.79 -5.05 3.06
CA ASP A 110 -11.74 -6.00 3.65
C ASP A 110 -11.02 -7.26 4.17
N ASP A 111 -10.15 -7.85 3.36
CA ASP A 111 -9.36 -9.04 3.71
C ASP A 111 -8.42 -8.78 4.89
N ALA A 112 -7.93 -7.55 5.03
CA ALA A 112 -7.03 -7.16 6.12
C ALA A 112 -7.76 -6.86 7.44
N ASP A 113 -9.09 -6.69 7.43
CA ASP A 113 -9.94 -6.37 8.60
C ASP A 113 -9.39 -5.18 9.42
N VAL A 114 -8.83 -4.18 8.73
CA VAL A 114 -8.19 -3.01 9.36
C VAL A 114 -9.13 -1.82 9.55
N VAL A 115 -10.24 -1.79 8.80
CA VAL A 115 -11.25 -0.72 8.84
C VAL A 115 -12.65 -1.33 8.87
N PRO A 116 -13.62 -0.70 9.56
CA PRO A 116 -15.00 -1.18 9.57
C PRO A 116 -15.57 -1.32 8.16
N PHE A 117 -16.37 -2.38 7.93
CA PHE A 117 -16.96 -2.67 6.62
C PHE A 117 -17.71 -1.46 6.01
N GLU A 118 -18.46 -0.70 6.81
CA GLU A 118 -19.21 0.46 6.31
C GLU A 118 -18.31 1.63 5.87
N ARG A 119 -17.02 1.59 6.21
CA ARG A 119 -16.03 2.61 5.86
C ARG A 119 -15.22 2.23 4.64
N LEU A 120 -15.18 0.95 4.25
CA LEU A 120 -14.32 0.45 3.19
C LEU A 120 -14.48 1.21 1.86
N ASP A 121 -15.72 1.46 1.43
CA ASP A 121 -16.00 2.25 0.23
C ASP A 121 -15.41 3.67 0.31
N ALA A 122 -15.66 4.35 1.44
CA ALA A 122 -15.17 5.71 1.64
C ALA A 122 -13.63 5.77 1.75
N VAL A 123 -13.01 4.74 2.32
CA VAL A 123 -11.54 4.64 2.38
C VAL A 123 -10.97 4.39 1.00
N ALA A 124 -11.52 3.45 0.23
CA ALA A 124 -11.08 3.18 -1.14
C ALA A 124 -11.17 4.43 -2.02
N ASP A 125 -12.27 5.21 -1.91
CA ASP A 125 -12.41 6.48 -2.64
C ASP A 125 -11.36 7.51 -2.21
N LYS A 126 -11.08 7.63 -0.91
CA LYS A 126 -10.02 8.52 -0.40
C LYS A 126 -8.64 8.12 -0.90
N LEU A 127 -8.33 6.82 -0.93
CA LEU A 127 -7.06 6.31 -1.44
C LEU A 127 -6.91 6.58 -2.95
N MET A 128 -7.99 6.45 -3.72
CA MET A 128 -8.01 6.81 -5.14
C MET A 128 -7.74 8.30 -5.37
N GLU A 129 -8.38 9.19 -4.61
CA GLU A 129 -8.12 10.63 -4.69
C GLU A 129 -6.69 10.99 -4.24
N LEU A 130 -6.18 10.32 -3.20
CA LEU A 130 -4.81 10.49 -2.73
C LEU A 130 -3.78 10.05 -3.79
N ALA A 131 -4.02 8.93 -4.45
CA ALA A 131 -3.20 8.43 -5.56
C ALA A 131 -3.18 9.43 -6.73
N LYS A 132 -4.33 10.04 -7.04
CA LYS A 132 -4.45 11.04 -8.09
C LYS A 132 -3.72 12.34 -7.76
N ALA A 133 -3.88 12.84 -6.54
CA ALA A 133 -3.21 14.04 -6.07
C ALA A 133 -1.68 13.87 -6.02
N ASN A 134 -1.20 12.69 -5.64
CA ASN A 134 0.22 12.36 -5.50
C ASN A 134 0.83 11.64 -6.72
N HIS A 135 0.12 11.54 -7.83
CA HIS A 135 0.54 10.77 -9.01
C HIS A 135 1.98 11.06 -9.46
N HIS A 136 2.37 12.33 -9.50
CA HIS A 136 3.71 12.76 -9.88
C HIS A 136 4.83 12.27 -8.94
N ARG A 137 4.52 12.02 -7.66
CA ARG A 137 5.45 11.47 -6.66
C ARG A 137 5.49 9.95 -6.77
N LEU A 138 4.31 9.34 -6.88
CA LEU A 138 4.14 7.89 -6.95
C LEU A 138 4.81 7.28 -8.18
N VAL A 139 4.76 7.95 -9.33
CA VAL A 139 5.36 7.44 -10.60
C VAL A 139 6.86 7.76 -10.73
N ARG A 140 7.40 8.66 -9.90
CA ARG A 140 8.82 9.05 -9.92
C ARG A 140 9.69 8.21 -8.97
N SER A 141 9.06 7.45 -8.08
CA SER A 141 9.68 6.59 -7.07
C SER A 141 10.38 5.37 -7.67
#